data_AF-A0A2H0R0V9-F1
#
_entry.id   AF-A0A2H0R0V9-F1
#
_cell.length_a   1.000
_cell.length_b   1.000
_cell.length_c   1.000
_cell.angle_alpha   90.00
_cell.angle_beta   90.00
_cell.angle_gamma   90.00
#
_symmetry.space_group_name_H-M   'P 1'
#
loop_
_entity.id
_entity.type
_entity.pdbx_description
1 polymer ?
#
loop_
_entity_poly.entity_id
_entity_poly.type
_entity_poly.pdbx_seq_one_letter_code
_entity_poly.pdbx_strand_id
1 'polypeptide(L)' 'MEKEKTTFRLDAAARRKAYEGLYQIDIKPNDAVNMFMHYIATFGELPFKPNIPNKETLETFKKTDEDQDLTHHNRVSDI' A
#
# COMPACT_ATOMS: atom_id res chain seq x y z
N MET A 1 11.62 1.68 24.67
CA MET A 1 10.34 1.17 24.15
C MET A 1 10.40 -0.34 24.21
N GLU A 2 9.35 -0.97 24.73
CA GLU A 2 9.21 -2.43 24.76
C GLU A 2 9.12 -2.95 23.32
N LYS A 3 9.84 -4.04 23.02
CA LYS A 3 9.82 -4.65 21.68
C LYS A 3 8.87 -5.83 21.71
N GLU A 4 7.86 -5.80 20.85
CA GLU A 4 6.95 -6.92 20.67
C GLU A 4 7.39 -7.82 19.52
N LYS A 5 7.18 -9.13 19.68
CA LYS A 5 7.49 -10.11 18.65
C LYS A 5 6.35 -10.19 17.65
N THR A 6 6.61 -9.88 16.38
CA THR A 6 5.67 -10.08 15.29
C THR A 6 6.13 -11.21 14.38
N THR A 7 5.19 -12.04 13.89
CA THR A 7 5.47 -13.12 12.94
C THR A 7 4.60 -12.96 11.71
N PHE A 8 5.20 -12.99 10.53
CA PHE A 8 4.50 -12.88 9.25
C PHE A 8 4.65 -14.16 8.43
N ARG A 9 3.62 -14.49 7.65
CA ARG A 9 3.69 -15.53 6.62
C ARG A 9 3.92 -14.87 5.28
N LEU A 10 4.98 -15.27 4.60
CA LEU A 10 5.31 -14.83 3.25
C LEU A 10 5.43 -16.04 2.32
N ASP A 11 5.11 -15.82 1.05
CA ASP A 11 5.49 -16.74 -0.01
C ASP A 11 7.01 -16.97 -0.02
N ALA A 12 7.43 -18.22 -0.22
CA ALA A 12 8.82 -18.62 -0.12
C ALA A 12 9.69 -17.98 -1.21
N ALA A 13 9.16 -17.84 -2.43
CA ALA A 13 9.89 -17.22 -3.53
C ALA A 13 10.01 -15.70 -3.34
N ALA A 14 8.93 -15.05 -2.88
CA ALA A 14 8.94 -13.64 -2.53
C ALA A 14 9.95 -13.34 -1.40
N ARG A 15 9.97 -14.16 -0.35
CA ARG A 15 10.92 -14.02 0.76
C ARG A 15 12.36 -14.07 0.28
N ARG A 16 12.70 -15.05 -0.56
CA ARG A 16 14.07 -15.21 -1.08
C ARG A 16 14.51 -13.98 -1.88
N LYS A 17 13.69 -13.54 -2.84
CA LYS A 17 13.99 -12.37 -3.68
C LYS A 17 14.14 -11.09 -2.84
N ALA A 18 13.26 -10.88 -1.87
CA ALA A 18 13.34 -9.72 -0.99
C ALA A 18 14.64 -9.73 -0.18
N TYR A 19 15.05 -10.88 0.36
CA TYR A 19 16.26 -10.98 1.18
C TYR A 19 17.53 -10.77 0.35
N GLU A 20 17.57 -11.28 -0.89
CA GLU A 20 18.66 -11.01 -1.82
C GLU A 20 18.79 -9.51 -2.11
N GLY A 21 17.68 -8.82 -2.39
CA GLY A 21 17.67 -7.38 -2.64
C GLY A 21 18.10 -6.56 -1.42
N LEU A 22 17.62 -6.91 -0.22
CA LEU A 22 18.02 -6.23 1.01
C LEU A 22 19.50 -6.45 1.35
N TYR A 23 20.03 -7.65 1.08
CA TYR A 23 21.45 -7.97 1.29
C TYR A 23 22.37 -7.13 0.42
N GLN A 24 21.98 -6.85 -0.83
CA GLN A 24 22.77 -6.01 -1.74
C GLN A 24 22.98 -4.57 -1.24
N ILE A 25 22.11 -4.09 -0.34
CA ILE A 25 22.18 -2.75 0.26
C ILE A 25 22.51 -2.78 1.76
N ASP A 26 22.99 -3.91 2.27
CA ASP A 26 23.37 -4.13 3.67
C ASP A 26 22.25 -3.84 4.69
N ILE A 27 21.00 -4.15 4.30
CA ILE A 27 19.84 -4.03 5.18
C ILE A 27 19.40 -5.41 5.64
N LYS A 28 19.20 -5.58 6.95
CA LYS A 28 18.62 -6.81 7.49
C LYS A 28 17.10 -6.81 7.28
N PRO A 29 16.47 -7.97 7.03
CA PRO A 29 15.02 -8.08 6.88
C PRO A 29 14.22 -7.46 8.02
N ASN A 30 14.65 -7.66 9.27
CA ASN A 30 13.98 -7.09 10.43
C ASN A 30 14.07 -5.56 10.45
N ASP A 31 15.19 -4.99 10.04
CA ASP A 31 15.37 -3.54 9.99
C ASP A 31 14.48 -2.93 8.91
N ALA A 32 14.37 -3.59 7.74
CA ALA A 32 13.44 -3.19 6.69
C ALA A 32 11.97 -3.18 7.16
N VAL A 33 11.54 -4.23 7.87
CA VAL A 33 10.19 -4.29 8.43
C VAL A 33 9.96 -3.21 9.48
N ASN A 34 10.93 -2.97 10.36
CA ASN A 34 10.83 -1.90 11.36
C ASN A 34 10.74 -0.52 10.70
N MET A 35 11.56 -0.25 9.68
CA MET A 35 11.51 1.00 8.92
C MET A 35 10.15 1.20 8.25
N PHE A 36 9.59 0.16 7.65
CA PHE A 36 8.25 0.19 7.05
C PHE A 36 7.17 0.53 8.08
N MET A 37 7.17 -0.14 9.24
CA MET A 37 6.20 0.11 10.30
C MET A 37 6.34 1.52 10.89
N HIS A 38 7.58 2.00 11.06
CA HIS A 38 7.84 3.36 11.53
C HIS A 38 7.37 4.43 10.54
N TYR A 39 7.55 4.19 9.24
CA TYR A 39 7.04 5.10 8.20
C TYR A 39 5.53 5.25 8.30
N ILE A 40 4.79 4.13 8.35
CA ILE A 40 3.32 4.14 8.46
C ILE A 40 2.89 4.85 9.74
N ALA A 41 3.52 4.56 10.88
CA ALA A 41 3.18 5.20 12.15
C ALA A 41 3.45 6.72 12.14
N THR A 42 4.44 7.17 11.38
CA THR A 42 4.86 8.58 11.33
C THR A 42 4.03 9.40 10.35
N PHE A 43 3.73 8.85 9.17
CA PHE A 43 3.10 9.59 8.07
C PHE A 43 1.64 9.22 7.85
N GLY A 44 1.14 8.13 8.44
CA GLY A 44 -0.23 7.67 8.25
C GLY A 44 -0.52 7.11 6.85
N GLU A 45 0.51 6.87 6.04
CA GLU A 45 0.42 6.38 4.68
C GLU A 45 1.48 5.32 4.37
N LEU A 46 1.31 4.62 3.25
CA LEU A 46 2.30 3.66 2.77
C LEU A 46 3.52 4.40 2.18
N PRO A 47 4.75 3.86 2.32
CA PRO A 47 5.95 4.43 1.70
C PRO A 47 6.00 4.28 0.18
N PHE A 48 4.93 3.77 -0.42
CA PHE A 48 4.71 3.69 -1.86
C PHE A 48 3.24 3.98 -2.14
N LYS A 49 2.97 4.63 -3.27
CA LYS A 49 1.61 4.83 -3.72
C LYS A 49 1.08 3.51 -4.29
N PRO A 50 -0.01 2.94 -3.75
CA PRO A 50 -0.63 1.76 -4.34
C PRO A 50 -1.18 2.15 -5.72
N ASN A 51 -0.50 1.74 -6.78
CA ASN A 51 -0.90 2.02 -8.16
C ASN A 51 -1.94 1.04 -8.72
N ILE A 52 -2.24 -0.04 -7.98
CA ILE A 52 -3.23 -1.03 -8.37
C ILE A 52 -4.52 -0.67 -7.63
N PRO A 53 -5.56 -0.20 -8.34
CA PRO A 53 -6.86 0.07 -7.75
C PRO A 53 -7.37 -1.18 -7.04
N ASN A 54 -7.92 -1.01 -5.84
CA ASN A 54 -8.57 -2.11 -5.15
C ASN A 54 -9.89 -2.47 -5.87
N LYS A 55 -10.52 -3.57 -5.44
CA LYS A 55 -11.76 -4.06 -6.04
C LYS A 55 -12.85 -2.98 -6.10
N GLU A 56 -13.02 -2.22 -5.01
CA GLU A 56 -14.03 -1.16 -4.91
C GLU A 56 -13.76 -0.02 -5.88
N THR A 57 -12.51 0.40 -6.04
CA THR A 57 -12.12 1.42 -7.01
C THR A 57 -12.35 0.94 -8.45
N LEU A 58 -12.04 -0.32 -8.75
CA LEU A 58 -12.32 -0.92 -10.07
C LEU A 58 -13.82 -0.98 -10.38
N GLU A 59 -14.64 -1.38 -9.40
CA GLU A 59 -16.09 -1.40 -9.53
C GLU A 59 -16.66 0.00 -9.75
N THR A 60 -16.13 0.99 -9.04
CA THR A 60 -16.52 2.40 -9.20
C THR A 60 -16.17 2.91 -10.60
N PHE A 61 -14.95 2.66 -11.09
CA PHE A 61 -14.58 3.04 -12.46
C PHE A 61 -15.46 2.37 -13.51
N LYS A 62 -15.79 1.09 -13.35
CA LYS A 62 -16.70 0.39 -14.26
C LYS A 62 -18.08 1.06 -14.30
N LYS A 63 -18.65 1.42 -13.13
CA LYS A 63 -19.93 2.12 -13.06
C LYS A 63 -19.87 3.48 -13.75
N THR A 64 -18.80 4.24 -13.50
CA THR A 64 -18.57 5.54 -14.16
C THR A 64 -18.45 5.40 -15.68
N ASP A 65 -17.72 4.39 -16.18
CA ASP A 65 -17.60 4.12 -17.62
C ASP A 65 -18.94 3.74 -18.26
N GLU A 66 -19.86 3.16 -17.48
CA GLU A 66 -21.22 2.81 -17.88
C GLU A 66 -22.23 3.96 -17.65
N ASP A 67 -21.77 5.17 -17.30
CA ASP A 67 -22.59 6.35 -16.98
C ASP A 67 -23.55 6.12 -15.79
N GLN A 68 -23.18 5.22 -14.88
CA GLN A 68 -23.93 4.88 -13.66
C GLN A 68 -23.36 5.59 -12.44
N ASP A 69 -24.24 5.90 -11.48
CA ASP A 69 -23.90 6.54 -10.20
C ASP A 69 -23.14 7.89 -10.34
N LEU A 70 -23.39 8.62 -11.44
CA LEU A 70 -22.82 9.94 -11.68
C LEU A 70 -23.77 11.07 -11.24
N THR A 71 -23.18 12.08 -10.59
CA THR A 71 -23.89 13.34 -10.28
C THR A 71 -23.30 14.45 -11.13
N HIS A 72 -24.13 15.10 -11.94
CA HIS A 72 -23.71 16.19 -12.81
C HIS A 72 -24.03 17.53 -12.17
N HIS A 73 -23.05 18.44 -12.22
CA HIS A 73 -23.16 19.79 -11.69
C HIS A 73 -22.81 20.80 -12.78
N ASN A 74 -23.56 21.88 -12.88
CA ASN A 74 -23.39 22.89 -13.94
C ASN A 74 -22.37 23.97 -13.56
N ARG A 75 -22.03 24.08 -12.26
CA ARG A 75 -21.07 25.05 -11.72
C ARG A 75 -20.26 24.41 -10.60
N VAL A 76 -19.03 24.91 -10.40
CA VAL A 76 -18.16 24.48 -9.30
C VAL A 76 -18.79 24.79 -7.94
N SER A 77 -19.62 25.83 -7.84
CA SER A 77 -20.37 26.19 -6.63
C SER A 77 -21.41 25.16 -6.19
N ASP A 78 -21.74 24.21 -7.06
CA ASP A 78 -22.83 23.25 -6.87
C ASP A 78 -22.30 21.88 -6.39
N ILE A 79 -20.98 21.73 -6.26
CA ILE A 79 -20.23 20.51 -5.84
C ILE A 79 -19.92 20.56 -4.34
#